data_AF-A0AAU3E4D0-F1
#
_entry.id   AF-A0AAU3E4D0-F1
#
_cell.length_a   1.000
_cell.length_b   1.000
_cell.length_c   1.000
_cell.angle_alpha   90.00
_cell.angle_beta   90.00
_cell.angle_gamma   90.00
#
_symmetry.space_group_name_H-M   'P 1'
#
loop_
_entity.id
_entity.type
_entity.pdbx_description
1 polymer ?
#
loop_
_entity_poly.entity_id
_entity_poly.type
_entity_poly.pdbx_seq_one_letter_code
_entity_poly.pdbx_strand_id
1 'polypeptide(L)'
;MRSSQPITSLQDRPERPGRSLVTTDHDVIRRWARERGARPATIAGTEREGRAGVLTFNMPGYRESSRMREITWDEWFNTFDVRRLNLIYQEQLRDGRQSNFFRTESPDRADA
;
A
#
# COMPACT_ATOMS: atom_id res chain seq x y z
N MET A 1 -11.80 -10.00 -16.65
CA MET A 1 -12.24 -8.96 -15.68
C MET A 1 -11.01 -8.38 -15.02
N ARG A 2 -10.81 -7.06 -15.00
CA ARG A 2 -9.76 -6.47 -14.17
C ARG A 2 -10.09 -6.79 -12.71
N SER A 3 -9.18 -7.47 -12.00
CA SER A 3 -9.40 -7.94 -10.62
C SER A 3 -9.59 -6.77 -9.64
N SER A 4 -8.94 -5.63 -9.92
CA SER A 4 -8.97 -4.41 -9.12
C SER A 4 -9.46 -3.20 -9.91
N GLN A 5 -10.23 -2.32 -9.26
CA GLN A 5 -10.69 -1.04 -9.82
C GLN A 5 -9.58 0.02 -9.67
N PRO A 6 -9.23 0.77 -10.73
CA PRO A 6 -8.26 1.86 -10.62
C PRO A 6 -8.84 3.03 -9.83
N ILE A 7 -8.04 3.57 -8.91
CA ILE A 7 -8.28 4.79 -8.15
C ILE A 7 -7.13 5.73 -8.43
N THR A 8 -7.43 6.85 -9.08
CA THR A 8 -6.45 7.82 -9.59
C THR A 8 -6.56 9.18 -8.93
N SER A 9 -7.58 9.39 -8.09
CA SER A 9 -7.78 10.63 -7.35
C SER A 9 -8.52 10.36 -6.04
N LEU A 10 -8.37 11.28 -5.09
CA LEU A 10 -9.11 11.28 -3.81
C LEU A 10 -10.64 11.39 -3.97
N GLN A 11 -11.10 11.77 -5.16
CA GLN A 11 -12.52 11.90 -5.51
C GLN A 11 -13.13 10.57 -5.97
N ASP A 12 -12.31 9.66 -6.47
CA ASP A 12 -12.76 8.36 -6.94
C ASP A 12 -13.26 7.53 -5.76
N ARG A 13 -14.33 6.77 -6.00
CA ARG A 13 -14.96 5.92 -4.98
C ARG A 13 -14.98 4.46 -5.42
N PRO A 14 -14.92 3.51 -4.49
CA PRO A 14 -15.14 2.11 -4.81
C PRO A 14 -16.54 1.92 -5.40
N GLU A 15 -16.65 1.09 -6.44
CA GLU A 15 -17.94 0.69 -7.01
C GLU A 15 -18.87 0.04 -5.98
N ARG A 16 -18.30 -0.62 -4.96
CA ARG A 16 -19.01 -1.30 -3.88
C ARG A 16 -18.09 -1.59 -2.68
N PRO A 17 -18.64 -1.84 -1.47
CA PRO A 17 -17.88 -2.36 -0.34
C PRO A 17 -17.17 -3.68 -0.65
N GLY A 18 -15.99 -3.91 -0.07
CA GLY A 18 -15.18 -5.10 -0.34
C GLY A 18 -14.51 -5.13 -1.71
N ARG A 19 -14.60 -4.05 -2.51
CA ARG A 19 -13.93 -3.95 -3.81
C ARG A 19 -12.42 -3.80 -3.61
N SER A 20 -11.65 -4.65 -4.28
CA SER A 20 -10.20 -4.45 -4.44
C SER A 20 -9.94 -3.27 -5.37
N LEU A 21 -9.07 -2.38 -4.92
CA LEU A 21 -8.69 -1.15 -5.59
C LEU A 21 -7.21 -1.20 -5.94
N VAL A 22 -6.81 -0.47 -6.96
CA VAL A 22 -5.41 -0.30 -7.37
C VAL A 22 -5.10 1.17 -7.55
N THR A 23 -3.98 1.64 -6.99
CA THR A 23 -3.53 3.02 -7.17
C THR A 23 -2.01 3.11 -7.23
N THR A 24 -1.54 4.13 -7.93
CA THR A 24 -0.17 4.64 -7.87
C THR A 24 -0.13 6.07 -7.33
N ASP A 25 -1.30 6.62 -6.96
CA ASP A 25 -1.43 8.01 -6.53
C ASP A 25 -0.99 8.16 -5.06
N HIS A 26 0.00 9.02 -4.83
CA HIS A 26 0.59 9.19 -3.52
C HIS A 26 -0.39 9.76 -2.49
N ASP A 27 -1.29 10.64 -2.90
CA ASP A 27 -2.26 11.26 -2.00
C ASP A 27 -3.33 10.25 -1.57
N VAL A 28 -3.77 9.39 -2.49
CA VAL A 28 -4.66 8.26 -2.17
C VAL A 28 -4.00 7.34 -1.15
N ILE A 29 -2.73 6.99 -1.35
CA ILE A 29 -1.98 6.11 -0.44
C ILE A 29 -1.83 6.77 0.94
N ARG A 30 -1.46 8.05 1.01
CA ARG A 30 -1.34 8.82 2.26
C ARG A 30 -2.66 8.87 3.01
N ARG A 31 -3.76 9.14 2.31
CA ARG A 31 -5.10 9.18 2.91
C ARG A 31 -5.49 7.82 3.48
N TRP A 32 -5.34 6.76 2.69
CA TRP A 32 -5.68 5.40 3.12
C TRP A 32 -4.91 4.99 4.39
N ALA A 33 -3.61 5.30 4.44
CA ALA A 33 -2.77 5.03 5.59
C ALA A 33 -3.20 5.86 6.82
N ARG A 34 -3.42 7.18 6.66
CA ARG A 34 -3.82 8.08 7.74
C ARG A 34 -5.14 7.68 8.40
N GLU A 35 -6.14 7.28 7.61
CA GLU A 35 -7.45 6.81 8.12
C GLU A 35 -7.34 5.56 9.03
N ARG A 36 -6.20 4.85 8.98
CA ARG A 36 -5.91 3.64 9.76
C ARG A 36 -4.86 3.88 10.85
N GLY A 37 -4.38 5.11 11.01
CA GLY A 37 -3.21 5.39 11.85
C GLY A 37 -1.93 4.70 11.36
N ALA A 38 -1.90 4.31 10.09
CA ALA A 38 -0.79 3.60 9.49
C ALA A 38 0.34 4.57 9.10
N ARG A 39 1.58 4.16 9.32
CA ARG A 39 2.78 4.94 9.00
C ARG A 39 3.65 4.19 7.99
N PRO A 40 4.30 4.88 7.03
CA PRO A 40 5.18 4.23 6.07
C PRO A 40 6.31 3.48 6.80
N ALA A 41 6.54 2.23 6.40
CA ALA A 41 7.52 1.37 7.03
C ALA A 41 8.17 0.42 6.02
N THR A 42 9.30 -0.17 6.42
CA THR A 42 10.00 -1.24 5.70
C THR A 42 10.31 -2.40 6.65
N ILE A 43 10.66 -3.55 6.09
CA ILE A 43 11.22 -4.67 6.87
C ILE A 43 12.75 -4.62 6.82
N ALA A 44 13.39 -4.51 7.97
CA ALA A 44 14.84 -4.53 8.12
C ALA A 44 15.43 -5.83 7.55
N GLY A 45 16.56 -5.71 6.84
CA GLY A 45 17.24 -6.85 6.20
C GLY A 45 16.59 -7.32 4.89
N THR A 46 15.56 -6.61 4.40
CA THR A 46 15.04 -6.81 3.04
C THR A 46 15.55 -5.76 2.05
N GLU A 47 16.34 -4.80 2.54
CA GLU A 47 16.92 -3.71 1.77
C GLU A 47 17.71 -4.24 0.56
N ARG A 48 17.58 -3.55 -0.57
CA ARG A 48 18.30 -3.88 -1.81
C ARG A 48 18.85 -2.59 -2.40
N GLU A 49 20.11 -2.62 -2.80
CA GLU A 49 20.79 -1.48 -3.45
C GLU A 49 20.70 -0.18 -2.63
N GLY A 50 20.78 -0.27 -1.30
CA GLY A 50 20.68 0.89 -0.40
C GLY A 50 19.28 1.51 -0.29
N ARG A 51 18.24 0.81 -0.75
CA ARG A 51 16.84 1.26 -0.69
C ARG A 51 15.98 0.32 0.15
N ALA A 52 14.82 0.83 0.59
CA ALA A 52 13.83 0.04 1.30
C ALA A 52 13.48 -1.24 0.52
N GLY A 53 13.39 -2.34 1.24
CA GLY A 53 13.17 -3.67 0.69
C GLY A 53 11.70 -3.95 0.45
N VAL A 54 11.05 -4.54 1.44
CA VAL A 54 9.61 -4.74 1.47
C VAL A 54 8.95 -3.45 1.96
N LEU A 55 8.19 -2.80 1.08
CA LEU A 55 7.35 -1.67 1.46
C LEU A 55 6.13 -2.15 2.24
N THR A 56 5.92 -1.60 3.42
CA THR A 56 4.83 -1.94 4.32
C THR A 56 4.31 -0.69 5.04
N PHE A 57 3.33 -0.87 5.91
CA PHE A 57 2.85 0.16 6.81
C PHE A 57 2.85 -0.36 8.25
N ASN A 58 3.42 0.43 9.17
CA ASN A 58 3.30 0.20 10.60
C ASN A 58 1.92 0.68 11.05
N MET A 59 1.11 -0.24 11.56
CA MET A 59 -0.21 0.04 12.11
C MET A 59 -0.20 -0.41 13.58
N PRO A 60 -0.30 0.51 14.55
CA PRO A 60 -0.30 0.15 15.96
C PRO A 60 -1.37 -0.92 16.26
N GLY A 61 -0.98 -2.01 16.91
CA GLY A 61 -1.88 -3.14 17.24
C GLY A 61 -2.26 -4.03 16.05
N TYR A 62 -1.63 -3.86 14.87
CA TYR A 62 -1.89 -4.69 13.69
C TYR A 62 -0.58 -5.11 13.00
N ARG A 63 -0.29 -6.41 13.01
CA ARG A 63 0.91 -7.03 12.39
C ARG A 63 2.21 -6.37 12.84
N GLU A 64 2.42 -6.35 14.15
CA GLU A 64 3.67 -5.89 14.74
C GLU A 64 4.81 -6.88 14.43
N SER A 65 5.96 -6.37 14.03
CA SER A 65 7.16 -7.17 13.79
C SER A 65 8.37 -6.43 14.32
N SER A 66 9.24 -7.13 15.03
CA SER A 66 10.51 -6.58 15.54
C SER A 66 11.48 -6.16 14.42
N ARG A 67 11.24 -6.58 13.18
CA ARG A 67 12.00 -6.14 12.00
C ARG A 67 11.36 -4.95 11.29
N MET A 68 10.18 -4.51 11.72
CA MET A 68 9.53 -3.37 11.10
C MET A 68 10.24 -2.07 11.50
N ARG A 69 10.63 -1.27 10.52
CA ARG A 69 11.27 0.03 10.69
C ARG A 69 10.39 1.09 10.06
N GLU A 70 9.94 2.06 10.84
CA GLU A 70 9.28 3.26 10.31
C GLU A 70 10.28 4.06 9.46
N ILE A 71 9.82 4.52 8.30
CA ILE A 71 10.60 5.32 7.35
C ILE A 71 9.83 6.58 6.99
N THR A 72 10.44 7.51 6.27
CA THR A 72 9.72 8.69 5.77
C THR A 72 8.83 8.33 4.58
N TRP A 73 7.82 9.17 4.33
CA TRP A 73 7.02 9.05 3.10
C TRP A 73 7.90 9.18 1.86
N ASP A 74 8.90 10.06 1.87
CA ASP A 74 9.83 10.21 0.74
C ASP A 74 10.63 8.93 0.47
N GLU A 75 11.17 8.25 1.50
CA GLU A 75 11.89 6.98 1.31
C GLU A 75 10.98 5.87 0.75
N TRP A 76 9.74 5.83 1.26
CA TRP A 76 8.72 4.88 0.83
C TRP A 76 8.32 5.11 -0.63
N PHE A 77 7.96 6.34 -1.00
CA PHE A 77 7.52 6.69 -2.35
C PHE A 77 8.64 6.62 -3.36
N ASN A 78 9.86 7.03 -3.00
CA ASN A 78 11.03 6.86 -3.87
C ASN A 78 11.20 5.39 -4.29
N THR A 79 11.12 4.46 -3.34
CA THR A 79 11.20 3.03 -3.65
C THR A 79 10.00 2.54 -4.47
N PHE A 80 8.80 3.01 -4.14
CA PHE A 80 7.56 2.67 -4.83
C PHE A 80 7.59 3.09 -6.31
N ASP A 81 8.00 4.32 -6.58
CA ASP A 81 8.06 4.92 -7.92
C ASP A 81 9.20 4.33 -8.76
N VAL A 82 10.40 4.20 -8.19
CA VAL A 82 11.56 3.60 -8.88
C VAL A 82 11.24 2.18 -9.33
N ARG A 83 10.51 1.43 -8.50
CA ARG A 83 10.10 0.05 -8.83
C ARG A 83 8.78 -0.01 -9.62
N ARG A 84 8.20 1.14 -9.98
CA ARG A 84 6.93 1.28 -10.70
C ARG A 84 5.83 0.40 -10.12
N LEU A 85 5.71 0.37 -8.79
CA LEU A 85 4.78 -0.51 -8.09
C LEU A 85 3.35 0.03 -8.17
N ASN A 86 2.40 -0.88 -8.03
CA ASN A 86 1.00 -0.61 -7.78
C ASN A 86 0.67 -0.96 -6.33
N LEU A 87 -0.09 -0.11 -5.65
CA LEU A 87 -0.70 -0.47 -4.38
C LEU A 87 -2.08 -1.07 -4.65
N ILE A 88 -2.24 -2.35 -4.36
CA ILE A 88 -3.54 -2.99 -4.26
C ILE A 88 -4.03 -2.86 -2.82
N TYR A 89 -5.25 -2.37 -2.62
CA TYR A 89 -5.80 -2.19 -1.29
C TYR A 89 -7.32 -2.37 -1.28
N GLN A 90 -7.89 -2.42 -0.08
CA GLN A 90 -9.33 -2.34 0.11
C GLN A 90 -9.64 -1.23 1.12
N GLU A 91 -10.63 -0.38 0.81
CA GLU A 91 -11.11 0.61 1.78
C GLU A 91 -11.93 -0.06 2.89
N GLN A 92 -12.87 -0.91 2.49
CA GLN A 92 -13.82 -1.55 3.39
C GLN A 92 -13.98 -3.02 3.04
N LEU A 93 -14.33 -3.82 4.03
CA LEU A 93 -14.84 -5.18 3.88
C LEU A 93 -16.25 -5.16 3.27
N ARG A 94 -16.78 -6.33 2.91
CA ARG A 94 -18.12 -6.48 2.33
C ARG A 94 -19.24 -6.02 3.26
N ASP A 95 -19.01 -6.06 4.57
CA ASP A 95 -19.93 -5.63 5.62
C ASP A 95 -19.81 -4.13 5.95
N GLY A 96 -18.96 -3.38 5.22
CA GLY A 96 -18.76 -1.94 5.42
C GLY A 96 -17.72 -1.58 6.48
N ARG A 97 -17.16 -2.56 7.21
CA ARG A 97 -16.09 -2.27 8.17
C ARG A 97 -14.79 -1.88 7.46
N GLN A 98 -13.96 -1.07 8.11
CA GLN A 98 -12.65 -0.68 7.57
C GLN A 98 -11.77 -1.91 7.34
N SER A 99 -11.11 -1.97 6.17
CA SER A 99 -10.16 -3.04 5.82
C SER A 99 -8.72 -2.56 5.94
N ASN A 100 -7.84 -3.36 6.56
CA ASN A 100 -6.38 -3.12 6.61
C ASN A 100 -5.63 -3.87 5.51
N PHE A 101 -6.35 -4.44 4.53
CA PHE A 101 -5.74 -5.17 3.44
C PHE A 101 -5.00 -4.23 2.48
N PHE A 102 -3.73 -4.54 2.26
CA PHE A 102 -2.93 -3.95 1.18
C PHE A 102 -1.88 -4.95 0.68
N ARG A 103 -1.40 -4.73 -0.54
CA ARG A 103 -0.27 -5.43 -1.16
C ARG A 103 0.35 -4.52 -2.20
N THR A 104 1.67 -4.52 -2.32
CA THR A 104 2.36 -3.90 -3.46
C THR A 104 2.64 -4.94 -4.54
N GLU A 105 2.36 -4.62 -5.80
CA GLU A 105 2.66 -5.48 -6.94
C GLU A 105 3.42 -4.71 -8.02
N SER A 106 4.41 -5.35 -8.64
CA SER A 106 5.01 -4.81 -9.85
C SER A 106 4.12 -5.18 -11.04
N PRO A 107 3.73 -4.24 -11.91
CA PRO A 107 2.97 -4.55 -13.13
C PRO A 107 3.74 -5.48 -14.07
N ASP A 108 5.07 -5.47 -13.98
CA ASP A 108 6.00 -6.28 -14.77
C ASP A 108 6.16 -7.73 -14.27
N ARG A 109 5.59 -8.08 -13.10
CA ARG A 109 5.78 -9.39 -12.46
C ARG A 109 5.01 -10.53 -13.15
N ALA A 110 4.35 -10.28 -14.28
CA ALA A 110 3.64 -11.31 -15.04
C ALA A 110 4.55 -12.19 -15.91
N ASP A 111 5.84 -11.85 -16.06
CA ASP A 111 6.80 -12.61 -16.88
C ASP A 111 8.07 -12.93 -16.07
N ALA A 112 8.01 -14.01 -15.27
CA ALA A 112 9.19 -14.73 -14.77
C ALA A 112 8.86 -16.20 -14.52
#